data_AF-A0A5A9P4A7-F1
#
_entry.id   AF-A0A5A9P4A7-F1
#
_cell.length_a   1.000
_cell.length_b   1.000
_cell.length_c   1.000
_cell.angle_alpha   90.00
_cell.angle_beta   90.00
_cell.angle_gamma   90.00
#
_symmetry.space_group_name_H-M   'P 1'
#
loop_
_entity.id
_entity.type
_entity.pdbx_description
1 polymer ?
#
loop_
_entity_poly.entity_id
_entity_poly.type
_entity_poly.pdbx_seq_one_letter_code
_entity_poly.pdbx_strand_id
1 'polypeptide(L)'
;MADAAISFAKDFLAGGVAAAISKTAVAPIERVKLLLQVQHASQQISADKHYKGIVDCIVRIPKEQGFVSFWRGNLANVIRYFPTQALNFAFKDKYKQIFLGGVDKHSQFWRYFAGNLASGGAAGATSLCFVYPLDFARTRLAADVGKAGSTREFNGLADCLGKIFRSDGLRGLYQGFNVSVQGCTGAMAYELTDAHPGLLVTVFDLPRVIEMRRHFQPRAHNERVTFVAGDFFKDDLPQADLYILARILHDWSDEKVHVLLNKLSQVCTPGCGLLVSEILLDEERRRPSRALFQALSMTEGKQRSAREYNDLLEKHGFATQEIKYTNNLLDAMLFIKKDSNDKRTLLASSSASIETAELV
;
A
#
# COMPACT_ATOMS: atom_id res chain seq x y z
N MET A 1 -38.50 11.17 19.29
CA MET A 1 -37.61 9.97 19.24
C MET A 1 -37.91 9.08 18.04
N ALA A 2 -39.17 8.75 17.75
CA ALA A 2 -39.54 7.94 16.58
C ALA A 2 -39.11 8.56 15.24
N ASP A 3 -39.32 9.85 15.02
CA ASP A 3 -38.96 10.51 13.75
C ASP A 3 -37.46 10.53 13.48
N ALA A 4 -36.65 10.74 14.52
CA ALA A 4 -35.19 10.69 14.42
C ALA A 4 -34.69 9.27 14.08
N ALA A 5 -35.28 8.24 14.69
CA ALA A 5 -34.96 6.85 14.41
C ALA A 5 -35.36 6.45 12.97
N ILE A 6 -36.52 6.91 12.50
CA ILE A 6 -37.00 6.67 11.13
C ILE A 6 -36.12 7.42 10.12
N SER A 7 -35.74 8.67 10.39
CA SER A 7 -34.82 9.42 9.53
C SER A 7 -33.46 8.73 9.44
N PHE A 8 -32.88 8.35 10.58
CA PHE A 8 -31.63 7.60 10.61
C PHE A 8 -31.72 6.29 9.83
N ALA A 9 -32.80 5.52 10.00
CA ALA A 9 -33.00 4.27 9.27
C ALA A 9 -33.09 4.51 7.75
N LYS A 10 -33.77 5.57 7.32
CA LYS A 10 -33.85 5.96 5.90
C LYS A 10 -32.46 6.32 5.35
N ASP A 11 -31.70 7.15 6.07
CA ASP A 11 -30.36 7.57 5.64
C ASP A 11 -29.38 6.39 5.60
N PHE A 12 -29.44 5.51 6.61
CA PHE A 12 -28.63 4.31 6.71
C PHE A 12 -28.92 3.32 5.57
N LEU A 13 -30.20 3.09 5.26
CA LEU A 13 -30.61 2.21 4.16
C LEU A 13 -30.30 2.84 2.79
N ALA A 14 -30.56 4.12 2.61
CA ALA A 14 -30.25 4.83 1.37
C ALA A 14 -28.74 4.82 1.10
N GLY A 15 -27.93 5.09 2.13
CA GLY A 15 -26.48 4.97 2.08
C GLY A 15 -26.03 3.54 1.74
N GLY A 16 -26.67 2.53 2.32
CA GLY A 16 -26.39 1.12 2.04
C GLY A 16 -26.70 0.71 0.61
N VAL A 17 -27.85 1.13 0.08
CA VAL A 17 -28.25 0.89 -1.31
C VAL A 17 -27.29 1.61 -2.27
N ALA A 18 -26.98 2.88 -2.02
CA ALA A 18 -26.02 3.64 -2.83
C ALA A 18 -24.64 2.98 -2.85
N ALA A 19 -24.15 2.52 -1.69
CA ALA A 19 -22.89 1.80 -1.58
C ALA A 19 -22.94 0.45 -2.31
N ALA A 20 -24.04 -0.30 -2.20
CA ALA A 20 -24.23 -1.57 -2.88
C ALA A 20 -24.20 -1.40 -4.41
N ILE A 21 -24.91 -0.38 -4.93
CA ILE A 21 -24.91 -0.05 -6.36
C ILE A 21 -23.50 0.33 -6.81
N SER A 22 -22.84 1.25 -6.10
CA SER A 22 -21.49 1.70 -6.43
C SER A 22 -20.48 0.54 -6.46
N LYS A 23 -20.46 -0.30 -5.40
CA LYS A 23 -19.55 -1.46 -5.31
C LYS A 23 -19.85 -2.52 -6.37
N THR A 24 -21.12 -2.74 -6.70
CA THR A 24 -21.51 -3.67 -7.76
C THR A 24 -21.11 -3.14 -9.14
N ALA A 25 -21.22 -1.84 -9.40
CA ALA A 25 -20.79 -1.24 -10.67
C ALA A 25 -19.27 -1.40 -10.89
N VAL A 26 -18.46 -1.26 -9.85
CA VAL A 26 -16.99 -1.35 -9.95
C VAL A 26 -16.42 -2.75 -9.67
N ALA A 27 -17.24 -3.72 -9.25
CA ALA A 27 -16.79 -5.08 -8.93
C ALA A 27 -16.00 -5.77 -10.07
N PRO A 28 -16.37 -5.64 -11.36
CA PRO A 28 -15.60 -6.25 -12.44
C PRO A 28 -14.14 -5.78 -12.50
N ILE A 29 -13.91 -4.47 -12.47
CA ILE A 29 -12.54 -3.92 -12.52
C ILE A 29 -11.77 -4.19 -11.23
N GLU A 30 -12.47 -4.21 -10.09
CA GLU A 30 -11.85 -4.52 -8.81
C GLU A 30 -11.41 -6.00 -8.75
N ARG A 31 -12.17 -6.91 -9.36
CA ARG A 31 -11.75 -8.31 -9.50
C ARG A 31 -10.53 -8.46 -10.40
N VAL A 32 -10.49 -7.75 -11.54
CA VAL A 32 -9.31 -7.74 -12.42
C VAL A 32 -8.07 -7.25 -11.67
N LYS A 33 -8.20 -6.17 -10.89
CA LYS A 33 -7.12 -5.69 -10.01
C LYS A 33 -6.67 -6.79 -9.05
N LEU A 34 -7.59 -7.40 -8.32
CA LEU A 34 -7.24 -8.42 -7.31
C LEU A 34 -6.53 -9.62 -7.94
N LEU A 35 -7.02 -10.12 -9.07
CA LEU A 35 -6.38 -11.23 -9.78
C LEU A 35 -4.95 -10.88 -10.20
N LEU A 36 -4.73 -9.71 -10.78
CA LEU A 36 -3.38 -9.26 -11.15
C LEU A 36 -2.46 -9.12 -9.94
N GLN A 37 -3.00 -8.68 -8.79
CA GLN A 37 -2.24 -8.51 -7.54
C GLN A 37 -1.83 -9.84 -6.90
N VAL A 38 -2.70 -10.85 -6.93
CA VAL A 38 -2.51 -12.09 -6.14
C VAL A 38 -2.20 -13.33 -6.96
N GLN A 39 -2.22 -13.25 -8.31
CA GLN A 39 -2.01 -14.41 -9.18
C GLN A 39 -0.69 -15.15 -8.92
N HIS A 40 0.39 -14.44 -8.58
CA HIS A 40 1.69 -15.04 -8.29
C HIS A 40 1.67 -15.91 -7.00
N ALA A 41 0.71 -15.69 -6.12
CA ALA A 41 0.49 -16.47 -4.91
C ALA A 41 -0.64 -17.50 -5.05
N SER A 42 -1.31 -17.57 -6.22
CA SER A 42 -2.43 -18.48 -6.45
C SER A 42 -1.94 -19.87 -6.83
N GLN A 43 -2.43 -20.90 -6.13
CA GLN A 43 -2.15 -22.29 -6.49
C GLN A 43 -2.98 -22.79 -7.69
N GLN A 44 -4.03 -22.06 -8.08
CA GLN A 44 -4.89 -22.43 -9.20
C GLN A 44 -4.39 -21.87 -10.56
N ILE A 45 -3.51 -20.86 -10.54
CA ILE A 45 -3.00 -20.22 -11.74
C ILE A 45 -1.53 -20.63 -11.91
N SER A 46 -1.25 -21.45 -12.92
CA SER A 46 0.13 -21.79 -13.29
C SER A 46 0.82 -20.59 -13.94
N ALA A 47 2.15 -20.53 -13.86
CA ALA A 47 2.95 -19.38 -14.34
C ALA A 47 2.71 -19.07 -15.83
N ASP A 48 2.48 -20.09 -16.65
CA ASP A 48 2.15 -19.98 -18.08
C ASP A 48 0.76 -19.38 -18.35
N LYS A 49 -0.13 -19.41 -17.35
CA LYS A 49 -1.51 -18.91 -17.42
C LYS A 49 -1.71 -17.56 -16.74
N HIS A 50 -0.66 -16.95 -16.21
CA HIS A 50 -0.73 -15.60 -15.64
C HIS A 50 -1.38 -14.63 -16.63
N TYR A 51 -2.24 -13.77 -16.10
CA TYR A 51 -2.86 -12.70 -16.87
C TYR A 51 -1.80 -11.65 -17.20
N LYS A 52 -1.68 -11.35 -18.50
CA LYS A 52 -0.64 -10.44 -19.02
C LYS A 52 -0.90 -8.96 -18.70
N GLY A 53 -2.11 -8.65 -18.24
CA GLY A 53 -2.54 -7.30 -17.91
C GLY A 53 -4.06 -7.19 -17.85
N ILE A 54 -4.55 -5.95 -17.74
CA ILE A 54 -5.99 -5.66 -17.55
C ILE A 54 -6.83 -6.17 -18.71
N VAL A 55 -6.43 -5.87 -19.95
CA VAL A 55 -7.19 -6.24 -21.16
C VAL A 55 -7.26 -7.77 -21.31
N ASP A 56 -6.13 -8.46 -21.13
CA ASP A 56 -6.06 -9.91 -21.17
C ASP A 56 -7.00 -10.54 -20.12
N CYS A 57 -6.97 -10.01 -18.89
CA CYS A 57 -7.83 -10.46 -17.80
C CYS A 57 -9.33 -10.26 -18.13
N ILE A 58 -9.73 -9.09 -18.65
CA ILE A 58 -11.12 -8.79 -19.02
C ILE A 58 -11.62 -9.72 -20.14
N VAL A 59 -10.78 -10.04 -21.11
CA VAL A 59 -11.15 -10.91 -22.24
C VAL A 59 -11.22 -12.38 -21.82
N ARG A 60 -10.31 -12.83 -20.95
CA ARG A 60 -10.19 -14.24 -20.55
C ARG A 60 -11.20 -14.65 -19.49
N ILE A 61 -11.50 -13.80 -18.50
CA ILE A 61 -12.43 -14.13 -17.40
C ILE A 61 -13.78 -14.69 -17.90
N PRO A 62 -14.50 -14.04 -18.84
CA PRO A 62 -15.78 -14.56 -19.32
C PRO A 62 -15.65 -15.91 -20.02
N LYS A 63 -14.56 -16.13 -20.77
CA LYS A 63 -14.28 -17.37 -21.50
C LYS A 63 -13.89 -18.51 -20.56
N GLU A 64 -13.15 -18.20 -19.50
CA GLU A 64 -12.63 -19.18 -18.56
C GLU A 64 -13.65 -19.52 -17.47
N GLN A 65 -14.44 -18.57 -16.98
CA GLN A 65 -15.24 -18.72 -15.76
C GLN A 65 -16.71 -18.31 -15.91
N GLY A 66 -17.09 -17.76 -17.07
CA GLY A 66 -18.41 -17.17 -17.33
C GLY A 66 -18.49 -15.69 -16.95
N PHE A 67 -19.35 -14.94 -17.63
CA PHE A 67 -19.45 -13.48 -17.49
C PHE A 67 -19.79 -13.01 -16.07
N VAL A 68 -20.69 -13.71 -15.37
CA VAL A 68 -21.10 -13.36 -13.99
C VAL A 68 -19.94 -13.46 -12.99
N SER A 69 -18.86 -14.17 -13.33
CA SER A 69 -17.69 -14.33 -12.45
C SER A 69 -16.99 -13.01 -12.13
N PHE A 70 -17.17 -11.95 -12.92
CA PHE A 70 -16.67 -10.61 -12.58
C PHE A 70 -17.13 -10.11 -11.21
N TRP A 71 -18.31 -10.52 -10.74
CA TRP A 71 -18.86 -10.13 -9.44
C TRP A 71 -18.53 -11.12 -8.32
N ARG A 72 -17.63 -12.08 -8.56
CA ARG A 72 -17.26 -13.06 -7.55
C ARG A 72 -16.61 -12.38 -6.34
N GLY A 73 -17.17 -12.64 -5.16
CA GLY A 73 -16.78 -11.98 -3.92
C GLY A 73 -17.51 -10.66 -3.63
N ASN A 74 -18.28 -10.10 -4.56
CA ASN A 74 -18.95 -8.80 -4.37
C ASN A 74 -20.01 -8.81 -3.24
N LEU A 75 -20.60 -9.97 -2.93
CA LEU A 75 -21.55 -10.08 -1.81
C LEU A 75 -20.93 -9.60 -0.49
N ALA A 76 -19.66 -9.92 -0.25
CA ALA A 76 -18.96 -9.46 0.93
C ALA A 76 -18.85 -7.92 0.96
N ASN A 77 -18.65 -7.25 -0.18
CA ASN A 77 -18.59 -5.79 -0.24
C ASN A 77 -19.89 -5.11 0.13
N VAL A 78 -20.99 -5.65 -0.40
CA VAL A 78 -22.32 -5.11 -0.18
C VAL A 78 -22.67 -5.25 1.29
N ILE A 79 -22.44 -6.44 1.86
CA ILE A 79 -22.70 -6.70 3.29
C ILE A 79 -21.82 -5.82 4.16
N ARG A 80 -20.53 -5.67 3.84
CA ARG A 80 -19.53 -4.94 4.65
C ARG A 80 -19.93 -3.50 4.97
N TYR A 81 -20.70 -2.83 4.12
CA TYR A 81 -21.13 -1.46 4.36
C TYR A 81 -21.91 -1.32 5.68
N PHE A 82 -22.91 -2.17 5.89
CA PHE A 82 -23.82 -2.08 7.04
C PHE A 82 -23.11 -2.18 8.40
N PRO A 83 -22.30 -3.22 8.70
CA PRO A 83 -21.57 -3.30 9.97
C PRO A 83 -20.52 -2.19 10.08
N THR A 84 -19.85 -1.81 8.99
CA THR A 84 -18.89 -0.69 9.03
C THR A 84 -19.56 0.62 9.42
N GLN A 85 -20.75 0.93 8.86
CA GLN A 85 -21.48 2.14 9.21
C GLN A 85 -22.05 2.08 10.62
N ALA A 86 -22.56 0.92 11.06
CA ALA A 86 -23.01 0.75 12.44
C ALA A 86 -21.87 1.01 13.45
N LEU A 87 -20.67 0.47 13.18
CA LEU A 87 -19.47 0.68 14.00
C LEU A 87 -18.98 2.12 13.95
N ASN A 88 -18.98 2.75 12.77
CA ASN A 88 -18.65 4.17 12.64
C ASN A 88 -19.62 5.03 13.46
N PHE A 89 -20.92 4.78 13.38
CA PHE A 89 -21.91 5.50 14.17
C PHE A 89 -21.68 5.32 15.68
N ALA A 90 -21.39 4.10 16.13
CA ALA A 90 -21.17 3.80 17.54
C ALA A 90 -19.88 4.41 18.11
N PHE A 91 -18.78 4.39 17.34
CA PHE A 91 -17.44 4.62 17.88
C PHE A 91 -16.73 5.87 17.36
N LYS A 92 -17.08 6.40 16.17
CA LYS A 92 -16.33 7.50 15.55
C LYS A 92 -16.33 8.76 16.41
N ASP A 93 -17.49 9.16 16.94
CA ASP A 93 -17.60 10.37 17.76
C ASP A 93 -16.97 10.17 19.14
N LYS A 94 -17.01 8.94 19.68
CA LYS A 94 -16.30 8.58 20.91
C LYS A 94 -14.78 8.70 20.74
N TYR A 95 -14.22 8.16 19.66
CA TYR A 95 -12.79 8.30 19.39
C TYR A 95 -12.40 9.75 19.14
N LYS A 96 -13.21 10.53 18.42
CA LYS A 96 -12.97 11.97 18.27
C LYS A 96 -12.96 12.68 19.63
N GLN A 97 -13.92 12.40 20.51
CA GLN A 97 -13.93 13.00 21.85
C GLN A 97 -12.70 12.58 22.68
N ILE A 98 -12.31 11.32 22.63
CA ILE A 98 -11.15 10.81 23.37
C ILE A 98 -9.83 11.45 22.88
N PHE A 99 -9.64 11.55 21.57
CA PHE A 99 -8.37 11.98 20.98
C PHE A 99 -8.28 13.48 20.64
N LEU A 100 -9.43 14.16 20.48
CA LEU A 100 -9.51 15.58 20.10
C LEU A 100 -10.29 16.43 21.13
N GLY A 101 -10.80 15.83 22.21
CA GLY A 101 -11.47 16.57 23.27
C GLY A 101 -10.56 17.65 23.86
N GLY A 102 -10.97 18.91 23.75
CA GLY A 102 -10.22 20.06 24.25
C GLY A 102 -9.02 20.48 23.41
N VAL A 103 -8.84 19.93 22.20
CA VAL A 103 -7.76 20.33 21.29
C VAL A 103 -8.27 21.40 20.33
N ASP A 104 -7.67 22.59 20.39
CA ASP A 104 -8.01 23.68 19.48
C ASP A 104 -7.28 23.54 18.14
N LYS A 105 -8.04 23.56 17.04
CA LYS A 105 -7.53 23.32 15.68
C LYS A 105 -6.59 24.42 15.20
N HIS A 106 -6.77 25.67 15.66
CA HIS A 106 -6.07 26.84 15.13
C HIS A 106 -4.76 27.13 15.88
N SER A 107 -4.69 26.79 17.16
CA SER A 107 -3.52 27.00 18.01
C SER A 107 -2.65 25.74 18.15
N GLN A 108 -3.20 24.54 17.99
CA GLN A 108 -2.50 23.27 18.28
C GLN A 108 -2.53 22.29 17.10
N PHE A 109 -2.09 22.75 15.92
CA PHE A 109 -2.10 21.98 14.67
C PHE A 109 -1.57 20.55 14.82
N TRP A 110 -0.35 20.35 15.36
CA TRP A 110 0.25 19.02 15.46
C TRP A 110 -0.49 18.08 16.43
N ARG A 111 -1.08 18.64 17.50
CA ARG A 111 -1.89 17.86 18.45
C ARG A 111 -3.21 17.47 17.82
N TYR A 112 -3.84 18.38 17.09
CA TYR A 112 -5.07 18.14 16.33
C TYR A 112 -4.84 17.12 15.21
N PHE A 113 -3.73 17.21 14.49
CA PHE A 113 -3.33 16.26 13.45
C PHE A 113 -3.11 14.85 14.03
N ALA A 114 -2.31 14.74 15.08
CA ALA A 114 -2.06 13.46 15.76
C ALA A 114 -3.34 12.85 16.35
N GLY A 115 -4.21 13.69 16.94
CA GLY A 115 -5.50 13.25 17.47
C GLY A 115 -6.45 12.74 16.39
N ASN A 116 -6.47 13.37 15.21
CA ASN A 116 -7.27 12.91 14.08
C ASN A 116 -6.74 11.58 13.52
N LEU A 117 -5.42 11.44 13.41
CA LEU A 117 -4.79 10.20 12.96
C LEU A 117 -5.06 9.06 13.94
N ALA A 118 -4.90 9.31 15.25
CA ALA A 118 -5.22 8.33 16.29
C ALA A 118 -6.71 7.96 16.30
N SER A 119 -7.60 8.95 16.15
CA SER A 119 -9.05 8.72 16.06
C SER A 119 -9.43 7.91 14.82
N GLY A 120 -8.85 8.22 13.66
CA GLY A 120 -9.09 7.49 12.42
C GLY A 120 -8.54 6.07 12.49
N GLY A 121 -7.32 5.90 12.97
CA GLY A 121 -6.68 4.60 13.16
C GLY A 121 -7.44 3.71 14.15
N ALA A 122 -7.85 4.24 15.30
CA ALA A 122 -8.61 3.49 16.30
C ALA A 122 -10.02 3.09 15.79
N ALA A 123 -10.71 4.01 15.09
CA ALA A 123 -12.01 3.71 14.47
C ALA A 123 -11.86 2.65 13.36
N GLY A 124 -10.80 2.74 12.55
CA GLY A 124 -10.47 1.78 11.51
C GLY A 124 -10.15 0.39 12.07
N ALA A 125 -9.24 0.31 13.06
CA ALA A 125 -8.87 -0.95 13.71
C ALA A 125 -10.08 -1.62 14.37
N THR A 126 -10.91 -0.85 15.08
CA THR A 126 -12.14 -1.36 15.70
C THR A 126 -13.11 -1.87 14.66
N SER A 127 -13.27 -1.17 13.54
CA SER A 127 -14.11 -1.64 12.44
C SER A 127 -13.60 -2.97 11.89
N LEU A 128 -12.29 -3.05 11.61
CA LEU A 128 -11.64 -4.25 11.10
C LEU A 128 -11.79 -5.42 12.08
N CYS A 129 -11.78 -5.22 13.39
CA CYS A 129 -12.01 -6.30 14.37
C CYS A 129 -13.33 -7.08 14.14
N PHE A 130 -14.30 -6.49 13.45
CA PHE A 130 -15.56 -7.16 13.12
C PHE A 130 -15.70 -7.48 11.63
N VAL A 131 -15.23 -6.58 10.76
CA VAL A 131 -15.48 -6.70 9.31
C VAL A 131 -14.36 -7.40 8.54
N TYR A 132 -13.19 -7.63 9.16
CA TYR A 132 -12.04 -8.24 8.49
C TYR A 132 -12.32 -9.62 7.88
N PRO A 133 -13.10 -10.52 8.50
CA PRO A 133 -13.46 -11.78 7.85
C PRO A 133 -14.19 -11.60 6.51
N LEU A 134 -14.99 -10.53 6.37
CA LEU A 134 -15.64 -10.20 5.10
C LEU A 134 -14.61 -9.75 4.06
N ASP A 135 -13.64 -8.92 4.44
CA ASP A 135 -12.55 -8.48 3.55
C ASP A 135 -11.66 -9.66 3.11
N PHE A 136 -11.36 -10.57 4.04
CA PHE A 136 -10.64 -11.80 3.77
C PHE A 136 -11.39 -12.69 2.77
N ALA A 137 -12.65 -13.01 3.05
CA ALA A 137 -13.44 -13.88 2.19
C ALA A 137 -13.69 -13.26 0.81
N ARG A 138 -13.88 -11.94 0.76
CA ARG A 138 -13.95 -11.18 -0.49
C ARG A 138 -12.71 -11.41 -1.35
N THR A 139 -11.53 -11.32 -0.75
CA THR A 139 -10.24 -11.45 -1.44
C THR A 139 -10.02 -12.87 -1.93
N ARG A 140 -10.28 -13.88 -1.09
CA ARG A 140 -10.19 -15.32 -1.47
C ARG A 140 -11.15 -15.68 -2.60
N LEU A 141 -12.41 -15.23 -2.52
CA LEU A 141 -13.39 -15.47 -3.57
C LEU A 141 -13.04 -14.77 -4.88
N ALA A 142 -12.49 -13.55 -4.82
CA ALA A 142 -12.07 -12.82 -6.02
C ALA A 142 -10.88 -13.50 -6.70
N ALA A 143 -9.93 -14.00 -5.92
CA ALA A 143 -8.75 -14.73 -6.36
C ALA A 143 -9.06 -16.13 -6.93
N ASP A 144 -10.16 -16.74 -6.49
CA ASP A 144 -10.57 -18.07 -6.96
C ASP A 144 -10.96 -18.02 -8.45
N VAL A 145 -10.14 -18.69 -9.26
CA VAL A 145 -10.27 -18.77 -10.72
C VAL A 145 -10.98 -20.04 -11.18
N GLY A 146 -11.46 -20.87 -10.26
CA GLY A 146 -12.14 -22.12 -10.57
C GLY A 146 -13.42 -21.93 -11.39
N LYS A 147 -13.68 -22.90 -12.28
CA LYS A 147 -14.93 -22.99 -13.06
C LYS A 147 -16.08 -23.43 -12.16
N ALA A 148 -17.26 -22.87 -12.39
CA ALA A 148 -18.46 -23.26 -11.66
C ALA A 148 -18.73 -24.77 -11.84
N GLY A 149 -18.92 -25.49 -10.72
CA GLY A 149 -19.32 -26.90 -10.72
C GLY A 149 -18.20 -27.95 -10.66
N SER A 150 -16.92 -27.60 -10.82
CA SER A 150 -15.84 -28.61 -10.78
C SER A 150 -14.56 -28.20 -10.04
N THR A 151 -14.08 -26.96 -10.20
CA THR A 151 -12.73 -26.58 -9.72
C THR A 151 -12.69 -25.36 -8.81
N ARG A 152 -13.85 -24.87 -8.34
CA ARG A 152 -13.93 -23.75 -7.39
C ARG A 152 -13.38 -24.17 -6.03
N GLU A 153 -12.56 -23.31 -5.43
CA GLU A 153 -12.08 -23.50 -4.06
C GLU A 153 -13.23 -23.31 -3.05
N PHE A 154 -14.08 -22.30 -3.31
CA PHE A 154 -15.20 -21.93 -2.44
C PHE A 154 -16.51 -21.80 -3.22
N ASN A 155 -17.63 -22.22 -2.64
CA ASN A 155 -18.95 -22.08 -3.27
C ASN A 155 -19.59 -20.70 -3.02
N GLY A 156 -19.08 -19.93 -2.05
CA GLY A 156 -19.57 -18.59 -1.73
C GLY A 156 -18.98 -18.06 -0.43
N LEU A 157 -19.52 -16.93 0.06
CA LEU A 157 -19.06 -16.26 1.28
C LEU A 157 -19.13 -17.17 2.51
N ALA A 158 -20.30 -17.78 2.76
CA ALA A 158 -20.49 -18.65 3.92
C ALA A 158 -19.61 -19.90 3.86
N ASP A 159 -19.45 -20.49 2.67
CA ASP A 159 -18.57 -21.65 2.47
C ASP A 159 -17.10 -21.28 2.69
N CYS A 160 -16.66 -20.11 2.20
CA CYS A 160 -15.30 -19.62 2.41
C CYS A 160 -14.99 -19.41 3.90
N LEU A 161 -15.85 -18.66 4.60
CA LEU A 161 -15.70 -18.44 6.03
C LEU A 161 -15.74 -19.75 6.82
N GLY A 162 -16.68 -20.64 6.50
CA GLY A 162 -16.85 -21.92 7.18
C GLY A 162 -15.68 -22.88 6.97
N LYS A 163 -15.17 -23.02 5.75
CA LYS A 163 -14.02 -23.88 5.45
C LYS A 163 -12.75 -23.40 6.15
N ILE A 164 -12.45 -22.10 6.06
CA ILE A 164 -11.25 -21.53 6.68
C ILE A 164 -11.34 -21.56 8.21
N PHE A 165 -12.52 -21.31 8.76
CA PHE A 165 -12.73 -21.46 10.21
C PHE A 165 -12.52 -22.91 10.67
N ARG A 166 -12.93 -23.91 9.87
CA ARG A 166 -12.72 -25.33 10.20
C ARG A 166 -11.25 -25.76 10.05
N SER A 167 -10.51 -25.23 9.07
CA SER A 167 -9.10 -25.58 8.87
C SER A 167 -8.17 -24.85 9.83
N ASP A 168 -8.33 -23.53 9.97
CA ASP A 168 -7.34 -22.63 10.58
C ASP A 168 -7.93 -21.81 11.74
N GLY A 169 -9.19 -22.03 12.10
CA GLY A 169 -9.89 -21.33 13.17
C GLY A 169 -10.10 -19.85 12.90
N LEU A 170 -10.31 -19.08 13.97
CA LEU A 170 -10.37 -17.61 13.90
C LEU A 170 -9.07 -17.01 13.35
N ARG A 171 -7.93 -17.64 13.62
CA ARG A 171 -6.63 -17.12 13.18
C ARG A 171 -6.52 -17.05 11.65
N GLY A 172 -7.07 -18.04 10.94
CA GLY A 172 -7.10 -18.02 9.47
C GLY A 172 -7.93 -16.88 8.90
N LEU A 173 -9.08 -16.58 9.51
CA LEU A 173 -9.97 -15.48 9.08
C LEU A 173 -9.38 -14.09 9.27
N TYR A 174 -8.41 -13.94 10.18
CA TYR A 174 -7.71 -12.70 10.49
C TYR A 174 -6.25 -12.70 10.00
N GLN A 175 -5.89 -13.60 9.09
CA GLN A 175 -4.55 -13.62 8.52
C GLN A 175 -4.31 -12.35 7.71
N GLY A 176 -3.28 -11.58 8.11
CA GLY A 176 -2.97 -10.27 7.53
C GLY A 176 -3.61 -9.09 8.27
N PHE A 177 -4.45 -9.31 9.29
CA PHE A 177 -5.14 -8.25 10.05
C PHE A 177 -4.18 -7.16 10.50
N ASN A 178 -3.05 -7.57 11.06
CA ASN A 178 -2.09 -6.61 11.56
C ASN A 178 -1.34 -5.86 10.45
N VAL A 179 -1.07 -6.48 9.30
CA VAL A 179 -0.54 -5.77 8.12
C VAL A 179 -1.56 -4.74 7.61
N SER A 180 -2.85 -5.10 7.61
CA SER A 180 -3.93 -4.20 7.20
C SER A 180 -4.16 -3.06 8.19
N VAL A 181 -3.81 -3.25 9.46
CA VAL A 181 -3.84 -2.20 10.50
C VAL A 181 -2.55 -1.37 10.51
N GLN A 182 -1.40 -1.92 10.07
CA GLN A 182 -0.07 -1.33 10.34
C GLN A 182 0.84 -1.04 9.14
N GLY A 183 0.62 -1.61 7.95
CA GLY A 183 1.45 -1.37 6.76
C GLY A 183 2.95 -1.74 6.84
N CYS A 184 3.49 -2.06 8.03
CA CYS A 184 4.93 -2.01 8.32
C CYS A 184 5.45 -3.26 9.05
N THR A 185 5.45 -4.43 8.38
CA THR A 185 5.96 -5.68 8.97
C THR A 185 7.45 -5.95 8.71
N GLY A 186 8.14 -5.08 7.98
CA GLY A 186 9.52 -5.32 7.56
C GLY A 186 9.67 -6.49 6.56
N ALA A 187 8.58 -6.96 5.92
CA ALA A 187 8.61 -8.06 4.97
C ALA A 187 9.64 -7.84 3.84
N MET A 188 9.69 -6.62 3.30
CA MET A 188 10.71 -6.24 2.30
C MET A 188 12.14 -6.41 2.83
N ALA A 189 12.39 -6.12 4.11
CA ALA A 189 13.71 -6.31 4.71
C ALA A 189 14.10 -7.79 4.77
N TYR A 190 13.18 -8.67 5.15
CA TYR A 190 13.46 -10.11 5.17
C TYR A 190 13.71 -10.67 3.76
N GLU A 191 12.89 -10.31 2.78
CA GLU A 191 13.07 -10.73 1.38
C GLU A 191 14.40 -10.23 0.80
N LEU A 192 14.81 -9.00 1.12
CA LEU A 192 16.10 -8.45 0.70
C LEU A 192 17.28 -9.24 1.29
N THR A 193 17.20 -9.62 2.57
CA THR A 193 18.26 -10.45 3.18
C THR A 193 18.30 -11.88 2.66
N ASP A 194 17.20 -12.40 2.13
CA ASP A 194 17.14 -13.73 1.51
C ASP A 194 17.71 -13.70 0.09
N ALA A 195 17.27 -12.72 -0.72
CA ALA A 195 17.76 -12.51 -2.08
C ALA A 195 19.24 -12.09 -2.15
N HIS A 196 19.71 -11.34 -1.14
CA HIS A 196 21.09 -10.88 -1.05
C HIS A 196 21.69 -11.25 0.31
N PRO A 197 22.35 -12.42 0.41
CA PRO A 197 22.86 -12.95 1.69
C PRO A 197 23.83 -12.03 2.43
N GLY A 198 24.52 -11.13 1.73
CA GLY A 198 25.46 -10.16 2.31
C GLY A 198 24.85 -8.88 2.88
N LEU A 199 23.54 -8.65 2.72
CA LEU A 199 22.90 -7.43 3.23
C LEU A 199 22.55 -7.54 4.72
N LEU A 200 22.84 -6.47 5.45
CA LEU A 200 22.29 -6.18 6.77
C LEU A 200 21.24 -5.09 6.59
N VAL A 201 20.01 -5.32 7.07
CA VAL A 201 18.89 -4.41 6.84
C VAL A 201 18.39 -3.86 8.16
N THR A 202 18.31 -2.53 8.24
CA THR A 202 17.72 -1.82 9.38
C THR A 202 16.39 -1.24 8.96
N VAL A 203 15.31 -1.69 9.60
CA VAL A 203 13.98 -1.08 9.46
C VAL A 203 13.90 0.09 10.45
N PHE A 204 13.87 1.31 9.92
CA PHE A 204 13.71 2.53 10.70
C PHE A 204 12.27 3.04 10.60
N ASP A 205 11.56 3.05 11.71
CA ASP A 205 10.13 3.41 11.75
C ASP A 205 9.75 4.03 13.10
N LEU A 206 8.56 4.62 13.17
CA LEU A 206 8.08 5.29 14.37
C LEU A 206 8.10 4.33 15.59
N PRO A 207 8.40 4.83 16.80
CA PRO A 207 8.53 3.99 17.99
C PRO A 207 7.34 3.04 18.23
N ARG A 208 6.13 3.52 17.98
CA ARG A 208 4.90 2.73 18.11
C ARG A 208 4.82 1.57 17.13
N VAL A 209 5.38 1.72 15.92
CA VAL A 209 5.41 0.66 14.91
C VAL A 209 6.42 -0.40 15.31
N ILE A 210 7.61 0.02 15.76
CA ILE A 210 8.67 -0.89 16.22
C ILE A 210 8.24 -1.68 17.47
N GLU A 211 7.51 -1.07 18.40
CA GLU A 211 6.95 -1.78 19.56
C GLU A 211 6.03 -2.94 19.18
N MET A 212 5.27 -2.80 18.09
CA MET A 212 4.35 -3.83 17.61
C MET A 212 5.06 -5.02 16.94
N ARG A 213 6.37 -4.93 16.63
CA ARG A 213 7.17 -5.97 15.93
C ARG A 213 7.03 -7.38 16.52
N ARG A 214 6.87 -7.49 17.85
CA ARG A 214 6.80 -8.79 18.56
C ARG A 214 5.66 -9.67 18.07
N HIS A 215 4.67 -9.09 17.40
CA HIS A 215 3.51 -9.78 16.85
C HIS A 215 3.69 -10.22 15.38
N PHE A 216 4.77 -9.80 14.69
CA PHE A 216 4.98 -10.01 13.24
C PHE A 216 6.27 -10.68 12.87
N GLN A 217 7.22 -10.85 13.80
CA GLN A 217 8.46 -11.53 13.49
C GLN A 217 8.20 -12.97 13.02
N PRO A 218 8.82 -13.40 11.90
CA PRO A 218 8.88 -14.81 11.53
C PRO A 218 9.42 -15.64 12.71
N ARG A 219 8.95 -16.89 12.85
CA ARG A 219 9.40 -17.78 13.94
C ARG A 219 10.91 -18.07 13.91
N ALA A 220 11.55 -17.90 12.75
CA ALA A 220 13.00 -17.94 12.61
C ALA A 220 13.58 -16.54 12.83
N HIS A 221 14.42 -16.40 13.86
CA HIS A 221 15.15 -15.16 14.11
C HIS A 221 16.23 -15.00 13.03
N ASN A 222 16.11 -13.97 12.18
CA ASN A 222 17.18 -13.59 11.26
C ASN A 222 17.89 -12.38 11.86
N GLU A 223 19.08 -12.60 12.43
CA GLU A 223 19.90 -11.59 13.09
C GLU A 223 20.33 -10.44 12.16
N ARG A 224 20.15 -10.61 10.84
CA ARG A 224 20.50 -9.62 9.81
C ARG A 224 19.44 -8.54 9.61
N VAL A 225 18.24 -8.69 10.21
CA VAL A 225 17.20 -7.65 10.18
C VAL A 225 17.08 -7.01 11.55
N THR A 226 17.47 -5.75 11.64
CA THR A 226 17.36 -4.95 12.85
C THR A 226 16.25 -3.92 12.72
N PHE A 227 15.74 -3.45 13.85
CA PHE A 227 14.65 -2.49 13.91
C PHE A 227 15.06 -1.35 14.83
N VAL A 228 15.01 -0.12 14.32
CA VAL A 228 15.36 1.09 15.05
C VAL A 228 14.15 2.01 15.07
N ALA A 229 13.80 2.49 16.27
CA ALA A 229 12.69 3.39 16.48
C ALA A 229 13.11 4.85 16.22
N GLY A 230 12.35 5.58 15.42
CA GLY A 230 12.52 7.02 15.20
C GLY A 230 11.60 7.60 14.14
N ASP A 231 11.50 8.92 14.11
CA ASP A 231 10.78 9.73 13.13
C ASP A 231 11.79 10.30 12.13
N PHE A 232 11.74 9.88 10.86
CA PHE A 232 12.73 10.29 9.86
C PHE A 232 12.76 11.79 9.58
N PHE A 233 11.70 12.54 9.91
CA PHE A 233 11.75 14.01 9.83
C PHE A 233 12.45 14.65 11.02
N LYS A 234 12.46 14.02 12.19
CA LYS A 234 12.92 14.63 13.44
C LYS A 234 14.23 14.05 13.96
N ASP A 235 14.35 12.73 13.95
CA ASP A 235 15.43 11.98 14.59
C ASP A 235 16.53 11.65 13.58
N ASP A 236 17.78 11.52 14.03
CA ASP A 236 18.90 11.21 13.15
C ASP A 236 18.69 9.88 12.42
N LEU A 237 19.02 9.87 11.11
CA LEU A 237 18.90 8.67 10.31
C LEU A 237 20.09 7.74 10.62
N PRO A 238 19.86 6.42 10.81
CA PRO A 238 20.94 5.46 10.98
C PRO A 238 21.91 5.51 9.80
N GLN A 239 23.21 5.39 10.05
CA GLN A 239 24.24 5.32 9.00
C GLN A 239 24.07 4.03 8.18
N ALA A 240 24.09 4.17 6.86
CA ALA A 240 23.94 3.06 5.93
C ALA A 240 24.61 3.36 4.58
N ASP A 241 25.06 2.31 3.89
CA ASP A 241 25.60 2.40 2.52
C ASP A 241 24.50 2.50 1.46
N LEU A 242 23.28 2.07 1.81
CA LEU A 242 22.09 2.12 0.96
C LEU A 242 20.85 2.48 1.78
N TYR A 243 20.19 3.56 1.41
CA TYR A 243 18.87 3.92 1.94
C TYR A 243 17.79 3.47 0.98
N ILE A 244 16.71 2.87 1.51
CA ILE A 244 15.58 2.42 0.71
C ILE A 244 14.33 3.21 1.13
N LEU A 245 13.79 4.01 0.21
CA LEU A 245 12.53 4.71 0.39
C LEU A 245 11.46 4.00 -0.45
N ALA A 246 10.72 3.10 0.18
CA ALA A 246 9.62 2.41 -0.46
C ALA A 246 8.31 3.10 -0.09
N ARG A 247 7.63 3.70 -1.07
CA ARG A 247 6.29 4.26 -0.87
C ARG A 247 6.24 5.37 0.19
N ILE A 248 7.26 6.22 0.21
CA ILE A 248 7.39 7.34 1.15
C ILE A 248 7.20 8.66 0.43
N LEU A 249 7.98 8.92 -0.64
CA LEU A 249 8.05 10.25 -1.24
C LEU A 249 6.74 10.69 -1.87
N HIS A 250 5.92 9.76 -2.35
CA HIS A 250 4.62 10.11 -2.91
C HIS A 250 3.62 10.57 -1.87
N ASP A 251 3.71 10.17 -0.59
CA ASP A 251 2.71 10.48 0.45
C ASP A 251 2.82 11.89 1.04
N TRP A 252 3.96 12.57 0.82
CA TRP A 252 4.27 13.85 1.44
C TRP A 252 4.31 15.00 0.43
N SER A 253 4.07 16.22 0.95
CA SER A 253 4.21 17.46 0.19
C SER A 253 5.66 17.69 -0.25
N ASP A 254 5.85 18.47 -1.32
CA ASP A 254 7.19 18.75 -1.86
C ASP A 254 8.13 19.36 -0.80
N GLU A 255 7.63 20.21 0.09
CA GLU A 255 8.42 20.82 1.16
C GLU A 255 8.99 19.76 2.12
N LYS A 256 8.15 18.82 2.56
CA LYS A 256 8.58 17.73 3.44
C LYS A 256 9.53 16.78 2.73
N VAL A 257 9.26 16.49 1.46
CA VAL A 257 10.16 15.66 0.62
C VAL A 257 11.54 16.31 0.52
N HIS A 258 11.62 17.61 0.26
CA HIS A 258 12.88 18.35 0.25
C HIS A 258 13.62 18.30 1.59
N VAL A 259 12.90 18.39 2.72
CA VAL A 259 13.50 18.24 4.06
C VAL A 259 14.12 16.85 4.24
N LEU A 260 13.38 15.79 3.88
CA LEU A 260 13.86 14.42 3.99
C LEU A 260 15.08 14.15 3.08
N LEU A 261 15.01 14.59 1.82
CA LEU A 261 16.10 14.40 0.87
C LEU A 261 17.35 15.21 1.25
N ASN A 262 17.20 16.41 1.81
CA ASN A 262 18.32 17.17 2.37
C ASN A 262 19.00 16.42 3.53
N LYS A 263 18.21 15.84 4.43
CA LYS A 263 18.73 15.05 5.54
C LYS A 263 19.48 13.81 5.06
N LEU A 264 18.91 13.07 4.11
CA LEU A 264 19.59 11.93 3.47
C LEU A 264 20.88 12.36 2.76
N SER A 265 20.86 13.50 2.08
CA SER A 265 22.01 14.07 1.39
C SER A 265 23.17 14.45 2.33
N GLN A 266 22.85 14.83 3.58
CA GLN A 266 23.83 15.14 4.62
C GLN A 266 24.41 13.89 5.29
N VAL A 267 23.60 12.83 5.43
CA VAL A 267 24.02 11.58 6.08
C VAL A 267 24.76 10.66 5.12
N CYS A 268 24.37 10.61 3.84
CA CYS A 268 25.05 9.81 2.82
C CYS A 268 26.45 10.35 2.48
N THR A 269 27.46 9.48 2.57
CA THR A 269 28.79 9.75 2.01
C THR A 269 28.78 9.65 0.48
N PRO A 270 29.75 10.24 -0.25
CA PRO A 270 29.92 10.01 -1.68
C PRO A 270 29.97 8.51 -2.00
N GLY A 271 29.18 8.06 -2.98
CA GLY A 271 29.01 6.63 -3.31
C GLY A 271 27.86 5.92 -2.56
N CYS A 272 27.27 6.54 -1.53
CA CYS A 272 26.06 6.04 -0.85
C CYS A 272 24.89 5.90 -1.83
N GLY A 273 24.20 4.77 -1.77
CA GLY A 273 23.03 4.48 -2.59
C GLY A 273 21.73 5.00 -1.97
N LEU A 274 20.80 5.43 -2.82
CA LEU A 274 19.42 5.71 -2.48
C LEU A 274 18.52 4.99 -3.47
N LEU A 275 17.82 3.96 -3.00
CA LEU A 275 16.84 3.21 -3.77
C LEU A 275 15.44 3.75 -3.47
N VAL A 276 14.80 4.34 -4.48
CA VAL A 276 13.41 4.81 -4.39
C VAL A 276 12.52 3.77 -5.06
N SER A 277 11.60 3.18 -4.29
CA SER A 277 10.62 2.23 -4.81
C SER A 277 9.21 2.82 -4.75
N GLU A 278 8.72 3.22 -5.92
CA GLU A 278 7.49 4.00 -6.07
C GLU A 278 6.71 3.53 -7.31
N ILE A 279 5.47 3.99 -7.48
CA ILE A 279 4.75 3.77 -8.75
C ILE A 279 5.07 4.95 -9.66
N LEU A 280 5.76 4.71 -10.78
CA LEU A 280 6.16 5.77 -11.69
C LEU A 280 5.04 6.09 -12.68
N LEU A 281 4.68 7.37 -12.77
CA LEU A 281 3.83 7.85 -13.84
C LEU A 281 4.63 7.94 -15.16
N ASP A 282 3.96 7.68 -16.27
CA ASP A 282 4.46 8.12 -17.57
C ASP A 282 4.46 9.66 -17.65
N GLU A 283 5.23 10.20 -18.59
CA GLU A 283 5.36 11.66 -18.73
C GLU A 283 4.04 12.33 -19.11
N GLU A 284 3.14 11.61 -19.78
CA GLU A 284 1.78 12.08 -20.08
C GLU A 284 0.83 12.02 -18.87
N ARG A 285 1.25 11.44 -17.74
CA ARG A 285 0.46 11.24 -16.51
C ARG A 285 -0.84 10.47 -16.75
N ARG A 286 -0.81 9.47 -17.62
CA ARG A 286 -1.93 8.61 -18.01
C ARG A 286 -1.76 7.17 -17.51
N ARG A 287 -0.54 6.72 -17.29
CA ARG A 287 -0.22 5.35 -16.90
C ARG A 287 0.83 5.32 -15.78
N PRO A 288 0.86 4.25 -14.98
CA PRO A 288 -0.15 3.20 -14.91
C PRO A 288 -1.43 3.73 -14.24
N SER A 289 -2.60 3.27 -14.69
CA SER A 289 -3.90 3.75 -14.18
C SER A 289 -4.04 3.61 -12.66
N ARG A 290 -3.35 2.64 -12.05
CA ARG A 290 -3.30 2.46 -10.60
C ARG A 290 -2.71 3.68 -9.86
N ALA A 291 -1.72 4.36 -10.43
CA ALA A 291 -1.14 5.56 -9.83
C ALA A 291 -2.17 6.69 -9.83
N LEU A 292 -2.94 6.82 -10.91
CA LEU A 292 -4.04 7.78 -11.01
C LEU A 292 -5.16 7.49 -10.02
N PHE A 293 -5.57 6.23 -9.90
CA PHE A 293 -6.56 5.84 -8.90
C PHE A 293 -6.09 6.12 -7.47
N GLN A 294 -4.80 5.91 -7.18
CA GLN A 294 -4.27 6.27 -5.88
C GLN A 294 -4.27 7.79 -5.67
N ALA A 295 -3.86 8.56 -6.68
CA ALA A 295 -3.84 10.02 -6.60
C ALA A 295 -5.20 10.62 -6.19
N LEU A 296 -6.32 10.00 -6.58
CA LEU A 296 -7.67 10.43 -6.16
C LEU A 296 -7.91 10.34 -4.64
N SER A 297 -7.13 9.53 -3.93
CA SER A 297 -7.23 9.32 -2.48
C SER A 297 -6.18 10.07 -1.67
N MET A 298 -5.26 10.76 -2.33
CA MET A 298 -4.13 11.44 -1.69
C MET A 298 -4.53 12.87 -1.28
N THR A 299 -4.12 13.28 -0.08
CA THR A 299 -4.49 14.59 0.49
C THR A 299 -3.40 15.65 0.38
N GLU A 300 -2.13 15.28 0.58
CA GLU A 300 -0.98 16.21 0.51
C GLU A 300 0.12 15.75 -0.47
N GLY A 301 0.20 14.45 -0.74
CA GLY A 301 1.21 13.86 -1.59
C GLY A 301 0.94 13.95 -3.09
N LYS A 302 1.93 13.60 -3.91
CA LYS A 302 1.85 13.63 -5.38
C LYS A 302 2.53 12.40 -5.99
N GLN A 303 1.88 11.81 -6.99
CA GLN A 303 2.49 10.83 -7.89
C GLN A 303 3.39 11.53 -8.91
N ARG A 304 4.59 10.99 -9.17
CA ARG A 304 5.61 11.63 -10.00
C ARG A 304 6.09 10.69 -11.12
N SER A 305 6.51 11.27 -12.24
CA SER A 305 7.22 10.51 -13.28
C SER A 305 8.67 10.24 -12.88
N ALA A 306 9.33 9.35 -13.61
CA ALA A 306 10.76 9.08 -13.45
C ALA A 306 11.60 10.36 -13.59
N ARG A 307 11.26 11.21 -14.58
CA ARG A 307 11.93 12.49 -14.78
C ARG A 307 11.73 13.45 -13.59
N GLU A 308 10.50 13.56 -13.09
CA GLU A 308 10.21 14.40 -11.92
C GLU A 308 10.99 13.93 -10.67
N TYR A 309 11.16 12.62 -10.49
CA TYR A 309 12.02 12.09 -9.43
C TYR A 309 13.50 12.39 -9.68
N ASN A 310 13.99 12.24 -10.90
CA ASN A 310 15.39 12.57 -11.20
C ASN A 310 15.69 14.06 -10.93
N ASP A 311 14.88 14.96 -11.46
CA ASP A 311 15.04 16.41 -11.27
C ASP A 311 14.97 16.81 -9.78
N LEU A 312 14.15 16.10 -9.01
CA LEU A 312 14.03 16.29 -7.56
C LEU A 312 15.28 15.82 -6.82
N LEU A 313 15.75 14.59 -7.08
CA LEU A 313 16.89 14.00 -6.38
C LEU A 313 18.23 14.65 -6.78
N GLU A 314 18.37 15.10 -8.03
CA GLU A 314 19.54 15.84 -8.49
C GLU A 314 19.78 17.13 -7.70
N LYS A 315 18.72 17.85 -7.32
CA LYS A 315 18.80 19.05 -6.47
C LYS A 315 19.40 18.77 -5.10
N HIS A 316 19.33 17.52 -4.64
CA HIS A 316 19.88 17.07 -3.38
C HIS A 316 21.21 16.31 -3.56
N GLY A 317 21.84 16.39 -4.74
CA GLY A 317 23.16 15.84 -4.99
C GLY A 317 23.18 14.33 -5.22
N PHE A 318 22.06 13.73 -5.61
CA PHE A 318 21.99 12.35 -6.06
C PHE A 318 22.00 12.28 -7.59
N ALA A 319 22.76 11.33 -8.17
CA ALA A 319 22.75 11.04 -9.60
C ALA A 319 21.89 9.80 -9.85
N THR A 320 21.02 9.81 -10.86
CA THR A 320 20.37 8.57 -11.31
C THR A 320 21.41 7.61 -11.87
N GLN A 321 21.38 6.37 -11.37
CA GLN A 321 22.20 5.28 -11.88
C GLN A 321 21.37 4.33 -12.75
N GLU A 322 20.20 3.92 -12.28
CA GLU A 322 19.34 2.98 -12.99
C GLU A 322 17.87 3.24 -12.67
N ILE A 323 16.99 3.12 -13.67
CA ILE A 323 15.54 3.15 -13.51
C ILE A 323 14.98 1.87 -14.10
N LYS A 324 14.27 1.10 -13.27
CA LYS A 324 13.68 -0.17 -13.65
C LYS A 324 12.17 -0.14 -13.47
N TYR A 325 11.48 -0.11 -14.60
CA TYR A 325 10.03 -0.32 -14.66
C TYR A 325 9.76 -1.81 -14.54
N THR A 326 9.20 -2.24 -13.40
CA THR A 326 9.09 -3.67 -13.09
C THR A 326 7.84 -4.29 -13.72
N ASN A 327 6.91 -3.47 -14.22
CA ASN A 327 5.55 -3.86 -14.60
C ASN A 327 4.79 -4.62 -13.48
N ASN A 328 5.31 -4.57 -12.25
CA ASN A 328 4.76 -5.15 -11.04
C ASN A 328 4.37 -4.03 -10.08
N LEU A 329 4.01 -4.32 -8.82
CA LEU A 329 3.43 -3.35 -7.87
C LEU A 329 4.20 -2.04 -7.72
N LEU A 330 5.53 -2.09 -7.71
CA LEU A 330 6.42 -0.94 -7.54
C LEU A 330 7.51 -0.96 -8.61
N ASP A 331 7.83 0.22 -9.13
CA ASP A 331 9.02 0.43 -9.94
C ASP A 331 10.19 0.81 -9.01
N ALA A 332 11.41 0.75 -9.51
CA ALA A 332 12.61 1.00 -8.73
C ALA A 332 13.53 1.98 -9.45
N MET A 333 14.07 2.95 -8.69
CA MET A 333 15.06 3.90 -9.17
C MET A 333 16.23 3.91 -8.21
N LEU A 334 17.42 3.60 -8.71
CA LEU A 334 18.66 3.63 -7.95
C LEU A 334 19.39 4.94 -8.24
N PHE A 335 19.75 5.63 -7.17
CA PHE A 335 20.54 6.86 -7.22
C PHE A 335 21.80 6.72 -6.37
N ILE A 336 22.87 7.40 -6.77
CA ILE A 336 24.15 7.43 -6.05
C ILE A 336 24.47 8.86 -5.63
N LYS A 337 24.93 9.04 -4.38
CA LYS A 337 25.39 10.33 -3.87
C LYS A 337 26.64 10.79 -4.63
N LYS A 338 26.55 11.96 -5.27
CA LYS A 338 27.65 12.58 -6.03
C LYS A 338 28.77 13.03 -5.08
N ASP A 339 30.01 12.90 -5.54
CA ASP A 339 31.15 13.56 -4.88
C ASP A 339 31.07 15.07 -5.18
N SER A 340 31.18 15.88 -4.12
CA SER A 340 31.14 17.34 -4.23
C SER A 340 32.41 17.91 -4.89
N ASN A 341 33.48 17.10 -5.00
CA ASN A 341 34.76 17.49 -5.58
C ASN A 341 34.99 17.00 -7.03
N ASP A 342 34.08 16.21 -7.62
CA ASP A 342 34.25 15.73 -8.99
C ASP A 342 33.81 16.78 -10.02
N LYS A 343 34.78 17.48 -10.62
CA LYS A 343 34.57 18.53 -11.62
C LYS A 343 33.84 18.06 -12.89
N ARG A 344 33.67 16.74 -13.10
CA ARG A 344 32.89 16.21 -14.24
C ARG A 344 31.38 16.43 -14.09
N THR A 345 30.88 16.57 -12.86
CA THR A 345 29.43 16.64 -12.62
C THR A 345 28.82 18.03 -12.83
N LEU A 346 29.64 19.08 -12.83
CA LEU A 346 29.22 20.47 -13.10
C LEU A 346 29.01 20.78 -14.59
N LEU A 347 29.53 19.94 -15.49
CA LEU A 347 29.42 20.15 -16.96
C LEU A 347 28.22 19.39 -17.57
N ALA A 348 27.64 18.42 -16.86
CA ALA A 348 26.50 17.66 -17.34
C ALA A 348 25.16 18.45 -17.29
N SER A 349 25.09 19.56 -16.54
CA SER A 349 23.91 20.43 -16.49
C SER A 349 23.75 21.34 -17.72
N SER A 350 24.68 21.33 -18.68
CA SER A 350 24.65 22.22 -19.85
C SER A 350 24.60 21.54 -21.22
N SER A 351 24.55 20.20 -21.31
CA SER A 351 24.47 19.53 -22.61
C SER A 351 23.79 18.17 -22.52
N ALA A 352 22.46 18.15 -22.45
CA ALA A 352 21.68 16.94 -22.66
C ALA A 352 21.32 16.82 -24.16
N SER A 353 22.25 16.24 -24.90
CA SER A 353 21.96 15.55 -26.17
C SER A 353 22.80 14.27 -26.18
N ILE A 354 22.20 13.20 -26.72
CA ILE A 354 22.84 12.04 -27.37
C ILE A 354 22.65 10.68 -26.67
N GLU A 355 21.77 9.92 -27.34
CA GLU A 355 21.91 8.54 -27.83
C GLU A 355 22.16 7.36 -26.87
N THR A 356 21.22 6.43 -27.02
CA THR A 356 21.37 4.97 -27.04
C THR A 356 22.79 4.44 -27.23
N ALA A 357 23.23 3.59 -26.31
CA ALA A 357 24.14 2.48 -26.61
C ALA A 357 23.85 1.31 -25.66
N GLU A 358 23.62 0.15 -26.27
CA GLU A 358 23.53 -1.19 -25.68
C GLU A 358 24.77 -1.52 -24.84
N LEU A 359 24.63 -2.43 -23.87
CA LEU A 359 25.66 -3.42 -23.53
C LEU A 359 25.05 -4.58 -22.73
N VAL A 360 24.98 -5.71 -23.44
CA VAL A 360 25.08 -7.15 -23.08
C VAL A 360 24.93 -7.55 -21.62
#